data_AF-A0A1E8Q9L5-F1
#
_entry.id   AF-A0A1E8Q9L5-F1
#
_cell.length_a   1.000
_cell.length_b   1.000
_cell.length_c   1.000
_cell.angle_alpha   90.00
_cell.angle_beta   90.00
_cell.angle_gamma   90.00
#
_symmetry.space_group_name_H-M   'P 1'
#
loop_
_entity.id
_entity.type
_entity.pdbx_description
1 polymer ?
#
loop_
_entity_poly.entity_id
_entity_poly.type
_entity_poly.pdbx_seq_one_letter_code
_entity_poly.pdbx_strand_id
1 'polypeptide(L)'
;MTAPGSQQVAWLEVHDFVLAKVADVPCWPAAGTVEWCQLRADDPRKIAAVLEAGVHWSLRVDTEQEARAHASRDISTAADWSAIARRTLQGRGTAYIPRKTA
;
A
#
# COMPACT_ATOMS: atom_id res chain seq x y z
N MET A 1 -13.02 21.41 4.70
CA MET A 1 -12.49 20.25 3.97
C MET A 1 -11.87 19.34 5.01
N THR A 2 -12.51 18.22 5.35
CA THR A 2 -12.05 17.32 6.42
C THR A 2 -10.82 16.55 5.93
N ALA A 3 -9.80 16.40 6.78
CA ALA A 3 -8.65 15.56 6.43
C ALA A 3 -9.13 14.13 6.16
N PRO A 4 -8.55 13.43 5.16
CA PRO A 4 -8.86 12.02 4.95
C PRO A 4 -8.50 11.21 6.20
N GLY A 5 -9.28 10.18 6.48
CA GLY A 5 -8.98 9.23 7.57
C GLY A 5 -7.67 8.47 7.33
N SER A 6 -7.27 7.66 8.31
CA SER A 6 -6.09 6.80 8.18
C SER A 6 -6.19 5.92 6.93
N GLN A 7 -5.07 5.79 6.21
CA GLN A 7 -4.93 4.91 5.05
C GLN A 7 -4.25 3.59 5.40
N GLN A 8 -3.95 3.35 6.68
CA GLN A 8 -3.27 2.13 7.13
C GLN A 8 -4.12 0.89 6.83
N VAL A 9 -3.47 -0.16 6.31
CA VAL A 9 -4.07 -1.48 6.11
C VAL A 9 -3.45 -2.45 7.12
N ALA A 10 -4.25 -3.09 7.96
CA ALA A 10 -3.77 -4.10 8.91
C ALA A 10 -4.02 -5.49 8.35
N TRP A 11 -3.00 -6.12 7.74
CA TRP A 11 -3.16 -7.43 7.11
C TRP A 11 -3.64 -8.52 8.08
N LEU A 12 -3.05 -8.60 9.28
CA LEU A 12 -3.36 -9.66 10.25
C LEU A 12 -4.84 -9.67 10.66
N GLU A 13 -5.44 -8.49 10.86
CA GLU A 13 -6.87 -8.36 11.17
C GLU A 13 -7.76 -8.88 10.02
N VAL A 14 -7.36 -8.62 8.77
CA VAL A 14 -8.07 -9.13 7.59
C VAL A 14 -7.91 -10.64 7.47
N HIS A 15 -6.69 -11.16 7.68
CA HIS A 15 -6.40 -12.59 7.68
C HIS A 15 -7.27 -13.32 8.71
N ASP A 16 -7.26 -12.89 9.97
CA ASP A 16 -8.00 -13.54 11.05
C ASP A 16 -9.51 -13.50 10.82
N PHE A 17 -10.01 -12.36 10.31
CA PHE A 17 -11.41 -12.23 9.89
C PHE A 17 -11.77 -13.23 8.78
N VAL A 18 -10.96 -13.33 7.72
CA VAL A 18 -11.22 -14.23 6.59
C VAL A 18 -11.09 -15.68 7.01
N LEU A 19 -10.06 -16.04 7.78
CA LEU A 19 -9.84 -17.40 8.28
C LEU A 19 -11.08 -17.92 9.04
N ALA A 20 -11.68 -17.07 9.88
CA ALA A 20 -12.92 -17.42 10.59
C ALA A 20 -14.13 -17.61 9.64
N LYS A 21 -14.17 -16.94 8.48
CA LYS A 21 -15.26 -17.06 7.51
C LYS A 21 -15.16 -18.28 6.60
N VAL A 22 -13.95 -18.78 6.37
CA VAL A 22 -13.71 -19.91 5.47
C VAL A 22 -13.44 -21.22 6.20
N ALA A 23 -13.52 -21.23 7.53
CA ALA A 23 -13.19 -22.39 8.38
C ALA A 23 -13.93 -23.69 8.00
N ASP A 24 -15.18 -23.60 7.54
CA ASP A 24 -16.00 -24.75 7.15
C ASP A 24 -15.77 -25.22 5.70
N VAL A 25 -14.91 -24.53 4.94
CA VAL A 25 -14.60 -24.87 3.55
C VAL A 25 -13.24 -25.59 3.53
N PRO A 26 -13.16 -26.89 3.26
CA PRO A 26 -11.91 -27.65 3.43
C PRO A 26 -10.83 -27.30 2.41
N CYS A 27 -11.22 -26.97 1.17
CA CYS A 27 -10.31 -26.54 0.13
C CYS A 27 -11.07 -25.77 -0.96
N TRP A 28 -10.36 -24.89 -1.67
CA TRP A 28 -10.90 -24.14 -2.80
C TRP A 28 -9.80 -23.87 -3.84
N PRO A 29 -10.16 -23.74 -5.13
CA PRO A 29 -9.20 -23.34 -6.15
C PRO A 29 -8.83 -21.86 -6.00
N ALA A 30 -7.70 -21.45 -6.55
CA ALA A 30 -7.33 -20.03 -6.59
C ALA A 30 -8.35 -19.21 -7.40
N ALA A 31 -8.68 -18.00 -6.93
CA ALA A 31 -9.63 -17.12 -7.60
C ALA A 31 -9.21 -16.83 -9.05
N GLY A 32 -10.17 -16.92 -9.98
CA GLY A 32 -9.95 -16.64 -11.40
C GLY A 32 -9.34 -17.78 -12.21
N THR A 33 -8.98 -18.91 -11.59
CA THR A 33 -8.58 -20.13 -12.33
C THR A 33 -9.75 -20.71 -13.13
N VAL A 34 -9.47 -21.58 -14.11
CA VAL A 34 -10.52 -22.26 -14.90
C VAL A 34 -11.46 -23.06 -13.99
N GLU A 35 -10.91 -23.78 -13.01
CA GLU A 35 -11.71 -24.53 -12.02
C GLU A 35 -12.62 -23.59 -11.22
N TRP A 36 -12.11 -22.45 -10.76
CA TRP A 36 -12.91 -21.42 -10.08
C TRP A 36 -14.03 -20.86 -10.97
N CYS A 37 -13.75 -20.60 -12.25
CA CYS A 37 -14.72 -20.09 -13.21
C CYS A 37 -15.89 -21.06 -13.41
N GLN A 38 -15.63 -22.37 -13.35
CA GLN A 38 -16.64 -23.43 -13.48
C GLN A 38 -17.50 -23.61 -12.23
N LEU A 39 -17.06 -23.12 -11.06
CA LEU A 39 -17.88 -23.15 -9.84
C LEU A 39 -19.17 -22.33 -10.00
N ARG A 40 -20.25 -22.81 -9.41
CA ARG A 40 -21.54 -22.10 -9.35
C ARG A 40 -21.41 -20.82 -8.51
N ALA A 41 -22.20 -19.80 -8.81
CA ALA A 41 -22.07 -18.48 -8.18
C ALA A 41 -22.23 -18.50 -6.65
N ASP A 42 -23.02 -19.43 -6.13
CA ASP A 42 -23.31 -19.65 -4.72
C ASP A 42 -22.50 -20.81 -4.10
N ASP A 43 -21.52 -21.36 -4.83
CA ASP A 43 -20.60 -22.34 -4.26
C ASP A 43 -19.71 -21.66 -3.21
N PRO A 44 -19.68 -22.12 -1.95
CA PRO A 44 -18.91 -21.49 -0.88
C PRO A 44 -17.41 -21.46 -1.19
N ARG A 45 -16.88 -22.41 -1.98
CA ARG A 45 -15.48 -22.41 -2.43
C ARG A 45 -15.18 -21.22 -3.35
N LYS A 46 -16.16 -20.78 -4.14
CA LYS A 46 -16.01 -19.63 -5.05
C LYS A 46 -15.84 -18.33 -4.26
N ILE A 47 -16.60 -18.19 -3.17
CA ILE A 47 -16.51 -17.06 -2.24
C ILE A 47 -15.21 -17.12 -1.43
N ALA A 48 -14.87 -18.28 -0.86
CA ALA A 48 -13.65 -18.48 -0.08
C ALA A 48 -12.40 -18.09 -0.88
N ALA A 49 -12.32 -18.51 -2.16
CA ALA A 49 -11.22 -18.14 -3.05
C ALA A 49 -11.07 -16.63 -3.24
N VAL A 50 -12.17 -15.87 -3.33
CA VAL A 50 -12.14 -14.41 -3.49
C VAL A 50 -11.72 -13.73 -2.17
N LEU A 51 -12.20 -14.22 -1.03
CA LEU A 51 -11.80 -13.72 0.28
C LEU A 51 -10.29 -13.92 0.49
N GLU A 52 -9.77 -15.12 0.18
CA GLU A 52 -8.34 -15.44 0.25
C GLU A 52 -7.51 -14.53 -0.67
N ALA A 53 -7.98 -14.26 -1.89
CA ALA A 53 -7.33 -13.30 -2.79
C ALA A 53 -7.30 -11.88 -2.19
N GLY A 54 -8.34 -11.49 -1.46
CA GLY A 54 -8.37 -10.24 -0.70
C GLY A 54 -7.33 -10.19 0.42
N VAL A 55 -7.08 -11.31 1.11
CA VAL A 55 -6.01 -11.42 2.13
C VAL A 55 -4.63 -11.22 1.50
N HIS A 56 -4.37 -11.81 0.33
CA HIS A 56 -3.10 -11.58 -0.37
C HIS A 56 -2.92 -10.13 -0.82
N TRP A 57 -4.00 -9.47 -1.25
CA TRP A 57 -3.95 -8.05 -1.58
C TRP A 57 -3.67 -7.17 -0.36
N SER A 58 -4.34 -7.43 0.78
CA SER A 58 -4.07 -6.66 2.00
C SER A 58 -2.64 -6.86 2.50
N LEU A 59 -2.09 -8.07 2.39
CA LEU A 59 -0.68 -8.35 2.71
C LEU A 59 0.27 -7.49 1.86
N ARG A 60 0.02 -7.46 0.55
CA ARG A 60 0.80 -6.63 -0.39
C ARG A 60 0.77 -5.16 0.03
N VAL A 61 -0.41 -4.63 0.32
CA VAL A 61 -0.56 -3.21 0.70
C VAL A 61 0.13 -2.90 2.02
N ASP A 62 -0.05 -3.75 3.04
CA ASP A 62 0.61 -3.59 4.35
C ASP A 62 2.15 -3.60 4.21
N THR A 63 2.70 -4.54 3.45
CA THR A 63 4.15 -4.61 3.17
C THR A 63 4.64 -3.39 2.38
N GLU A 64 3.87 -2.90 1.40
CA GLU A 64 4.20 -1.67 0.66
C GLU A 64 4.19 -0.43 1.56
N GLN A 65 3.28 -0.37 2.53
CA GLN A 65 3.22 0.71 3.52
C GLN A 65 4.43 0.69 4.45
N GLU A 66 4.82 -0.49 4.94
CA GLU A 66 6.04 -0.66 5.73
C GLU A 66 7.28 -0.21 4.94
N ALA A 67 7.44 -0.71 3.72
CA ALA A 67 8.56 -0.33 2.85
C ALA A 67 8.60 1.19 2.59
N ARG A 68 7.44 1.82 2.35
CA ARG A 68 7.33 3.28 2.18
C ARG A 68 7.71 4.04 3.45
N ALA A 69 7.29 3.54 4.62
CA ALA A 69 7.64 4.14 5.90
C ALA A 69 9.15 4.05 6.18
N HIS A 70 9.78 2.94 5.79
CA HIS A 70 11.23 2.77 5.88
C HIS A 70 11.96 3.73 4.95
N ALA A 71 11.60 3.75 3.66
CA ALA A 71 12.19 4.68 2.70
C ALA A 71 12.01 6.16 3.11
N SER A 72 10.86 6.51 3.70
CA SER A 72 10.63 7.88 4.19
C SER A 72 11.56 8.24 5.35
N ARG A 73 11.83 7.29 6.26
CA ARG A 73 12.79 7.47 7.36
C ARG A 73 14.21 7.62 6.82
N ASP A 74 14.62 6.75 5.89
CA ASP A 74 15.94 6.79 5.27
C ASP A 74 16.18 8.12 4.55
N ILE A 75 15.20 8.62 3.79
CA ILE A 75 15.28 9.93 3.16
C ILE A 75 15.40 11.02 4.22
N SER A 76 14.55 11.00 5.25
CA SER A 76 14.55 12.00 6.32
C SER A 76 15.91 12.09 7.05
N THR A 77 16.62 10.97 7.19
CA THR A 77 17.92 10.91 7.85
C THR A 77 19.12 11.07 6.91
N ALA A 78 18.91 11.02 5.58
CA ALA A 78 20.00 11.07 4.60
C ALA A 78 20.78 12.40 4.58
N ALA A 79 20.20 13.50 5.06
CA ALA A 79 20.87 14.80 5.11
C ALA A 79 20.23 15.74 6.14
N ASP A 80 20.93 16.83 6.47
CA ASP A 80 20.32 17.97 7.17
C ASP A 80 19.42 18.77 6.21
N TRP A 81 18.18 18.30 6.08
CA TRP A 81 17.17 18.94 5.24
C TRP A 81 16.87 20.39 5.64
N SER A 82 17.06 20.74 6.92
CA SER A 82 16.87 22.12 7.39
C SER A 82 17.98 23.04 6.88
N ALA A 83 19.23 22.58 6.90
CA ALA A 83 20.35 23.31 6.31
C ALA A 83 20.22 23.42 4.79
N ILE A 84 19.78 22.36 4.11
CA ILE A 84 19.53 22.37 2.66
C ILE A 84 18.41 23.36 2.31
N ALA A 85 17.30 23.34 3.05
CA ALA A 85 16.20 24.27 2.86
C ALA A 85 16.66 25.72 3.07
N ARG A 86 17.44 25.99 4.13
CA ARG A 86 18.00 27.33 4.40
C ARG A 86 18.91 27.81 3.27
N ARG A 87 19.81 26.95 2.76
CA ARG A 87 20.66 27.26 1.61
C ARG A 87 19.84 27.57 0.36
N THR A 88 18.75 26.83 0.13
CA THR A 88 17.86 27.03 -1.02
C THR A 88 17.12 28.37 -0.93
N LEU A 89 16.60 28.71 0.25
CA LEU A 89 15.91 29.98 0.53
C LEU A 89 16.84 31.19 0.44
N GLN A 90 18.10 31.06 0.87
CA GLN A 90 19.12 32.11 0.73
C GLN A 90 19.50 32.37 -0.74
N GLY A 91 19.08 31.50 -1.67
CA GLY A 91 19.33 31.63 -3.09
C GLY A 91 20.80 31.42 -3.46
N ARG A 92 21.13 31.68 -4.73
CA ARG A 92 22.51 31.56 -5.24
C ARG A 92 23.37 32.79 -4.94
N GLY A 93 22.81 33.79 -4.26
CA GLY A 93 23.47 35.07 -4.03
C GLY A 93 24.00 35.67 -5.33
N THR A 94 25.27 36.07 -5.32
CA THR A 94 25.98 36.67 -6.46
C THR A 94 26.18 35.71 -7.65
N ALA A 95 26.01 34.40 -7.46
CA ALA A 95 26.08 33.40 -8.54
C ALA A 95 24.74 33.25 -9.31
N TYR A 96 23.72 34.04 -8.97
CA TYR A 96 22.44 34.06 -9.71
C TYR A 96 22.59 34.84 -11.02
N ILE A 97 22.31 34.18 -12.15
CA ILE A 97 22.23 34.81 -13.47
C ILE A 97 20.74 35.02 -13.82
N PRO A 98 20.26 36.26 -13.94
CA PRO A 98 18.86 36.52 -14.27
C PRO A 98 18.51 36.02 -15.68
N ARG A 99 17.31 35.46 -15.83
CA ARG A 99 16.79 35.09 -17.16
C ARG A 99 16.44 36.36 -17.95
N LYS A 100 16.95 36.48 -19.17
CA LYS A 100 16.51 37.54 -20.11
C LYS A 100 15.06 37.27 -20.50
N THR A 101 14.16 38.19 -20.15
CA THR A 101 12.82 38.29 -20.74
C THR A 101 12.93 38.85 -22.15
N ALA A 102 12.17 38.27 -23.08
CA ALA A 102 12.08 38.69 -24.49
C ALA A 102 11.31 40.01 -24.63
#